data_AF-A0A947FSW9-F1
#
_entry.id   AF-A0A947FSW9-F1
#
_cell.length_a   1.000
_cell.length_b   1.000
_cell.length_c   1.000
_cell.angle_alpha   90.00
_cell.angle_beta   90.00
_cell.angle_gamma   90.00
#
_symmetry.space_group_name_H-M   'P 1'
#
loop_
_entity.id
_entity.type
_entity.pdbx_description
1 polymer ?
#
loop_
_entity_poly.entity_id
_entity_poly.type
_entity_poly.pdbx_seq_one_letter_code
_entity_poly.pdbx_strand_id
1 'polypeptide(L)'
;MDEGARFAYMQARIQARHGDRLTQEQWQQLDACRDAGRYLQLARASNLGHWVRHFAAHEDPAQWERSLRADWNRNLLALTDWVPDRWRATMLWLQSLPLLPAISLLLHGERPMRWMRDDPFFAEFDLSGDDAFRESLHRSAWSPLVAHWYRDHPVESWMSAWRTRWPGRDAATVMQLEQTCDDLAATWRAPDAYVREWHDALEAKFIRLLRRRPRTILAMIGHVGLVS
;
A
#
# COMPACT_ATOMS: atom_id res chain seq x y z
N MET A 1 -0.14 1.93 -27.23
CA MET A 1 1.21 1.55 -26.76
C MET A 1 1.17 0.05 -26.51
N ASP A 2 2.13 -0.70 -27.05
CA ASP A 2 2.29 -2.13 -26.77
C ASP A 2 2.52 -2.38 -25.27
N GLU A 3 2.07 -3.53 -24.77
CA GLU A 3 2.18 -3.88 -23.35
C GLU A 3 3.64 -4.01 -22.91
N GLY A 4 4.50 -4.59 -23.76
CA GLY A 4 5.93 -4.68 -23.50
C GLY A 4 6.59 -3.30 -23.38
N ALA A 5 6.17 -2.35 -24.23
CA ALA A 5 6.63 -0.96 -24.17
C ALA A 5 6.16 -0.25 -22.89
N ARG A 6 4.92 -0.46 -22.44
CA ARG A 6 4.42 0.06 -21.15
C ARG A 6 5.23 -0.50 -19.98
N PHE A 7 5.48 -1.79 -19.95
CA PHE A 7 6.29 -2.40 -18.89
C PHE A 7 7.75 -1.95 -18.91
N ALA A 8 8.34 -1.70 -20.08
CA ALA A 8 9.69 -1.13 -20.18
C ALA A 8 9.74 0.32 -19.68
N TYR A 9 8.77 1.15 -20.06
CA TYR A 9 8.63 2.52 -19.57
C TYR A 9 8.46 2.54 -18.04
N MET A 10 7.55 1.72 -17.53
CA MET A 10 7.30 1.52 -16.11
C MET A 10 8.57 1.12 -15.37
N GLN A 11 9.31 0.11 -15.85
CA GLN A 11 10.57 -0.33 -15.25
C GLN A 11 11.58 0.81 -15.17
N ALA A 12 11.76 1.59 -16.24
CA ALA A 12 12.70 2.70 -16.26
C ALA A 12 12.35 3.77 -15.22
N ARG A 13 11.05 4.12 -15.11
CA ARG A 13 10.55 5.11 -14.13
C ARG A 13 10.73 4.64 -12.69
N ILE A 14 10.40 3.38 -12.42
CA ILE A 14 10.57 2.79 -11.09
C ILE A 14 12.06 2.74 -10.71
N GLN A 15 12.95 2.29 -11.61
CA GLN A 15 14.38 2.24 -11.34
C GLN A 15 14.98 3.63 -11.07
N ALA A 16 14.55 4.66 -11.80
CA ALA A 16 14.95 6.04 -11.51
C ALA A 16 14.53 6.46 -10.09
N ARG A 17 13.28 6.19 -9.69
CA ARG A 17 12.80 6.46 -8.33
C ARG A 17 13.52 5.66 -7.25
N HIS A 18 13.96 4.44 -7.54
CA HIS A 18 14.77 3.67 -6.61
C HIS A 18 16.18 4.25 -6.42
N GLY A 19 16.74 4.87 -7.46
CA GLY A 19 17.99 5.62 -7.36
C GLY A 19 17.89 6.85 -6.44
N ASP A 20 16.70 7.41 -6.29
CA ASP A 20 16.44 8.57 -5.42
C ASP A 20 16.24 8.19 -3.94
N ARG A 21 16.29 6.90 -3.55
CA ARG A 21 16.15 6.51 -2.13
C ARG A 21 17.29 7.07 -1.28
N LEU A 22 16.97 7.35 -0.02
CA LEU A 22 18.00 7.69 0.95
C LEU A 22 18.97 6.53 1.17
N THR A 23 20.23 6.88 1.39
CA THR A 23 21.27 5.94 1.81
C THR A 23 21.08 5.56 3.28
N GLN A 24 21.71 4.48 3.71
CA GLN A 24 21.71 4.05 5.12
C GLN A 24 22.19 5.17 6.06
N GLU A 25 23.21 5.93 5.65
CA GLU A 25 23.77 7.05 6.43
C GLU A 25 22.74 8.17 6.58
N GLN A 26 22.01 8.49 5.51
CA GLN A 26 20.95 9.50 5.55
C GLN A 26 19.79 9.07 6.46
N TRP A 27 19.42 7.78 6.44
CA TRP A 27 18.44 7.23 7.38
C TRP A 27 18.92 7.34 8.84
N GLN A 28 20.16 6.96 9.13
CA GLN A 28 20.73 7.09 10.47
C GLN A 28 20.75 8.54 10.98
N GLN A 29 21.01 9.51 10.09
CA GLN A 29 20.94 10.93 10.43
C GLN A 29 19.52 11.39 10.79
N LEU A 30 18.51 10.89 10.06
CA LEU A 30 17.11 11.16 10.37
C LEU A 30 16.69 10.49 11.69
N ASP A 31 17.05 9.23 11.92
CA ASP A 31 16.73 8.48 13.14
C ASP A 31 17.34 9.08 14.40
N ALA A 32 18.49 9.76 14.27
CA ALA A 32 19.12 10.47 15.37
C ALA A 32 18.35 11.74 15.80
N CYS A 33 17.38 12.21 15.00
CA CYS A 33 16.59 13.39 15.33
C CYS A 33 15.49 13.06 16.34
N ARG A 34 15.51 13.75 17.49
CA ARG A 34 14.47 13.65 18.53
C ARG A 34 13.40 14.73 18.42
N ASP A 35 13.57 15.68 17.51
CA ASP A 35 12.66 16.80 17.28
C ASP A 35 12.05 16.71 15.89
N ALA A 36 10.71 16.80 15.81
CA ALA A 36 9.97 16.67 14.56
C ALA A 36 10.27 17.81 13.58
N GLY A 37 10.54 19.03 14.07
CA GLY A 37 10.89 20.17 13.23
C GLY A 37 12.23 19.95 12.52
N ARG A 38 13.25 19.54 13.28
CA ARG A 38 14.58 19.19 12.75
C ARG A 38 14.52 18.00 11.81
N TYR A 39 13.73 16.97 12.14
CA TYR A 39 13.50 15.82 11.27
C TYR A 39 12.95 16.28 9.91
N LEU A 40 11.86 17.06 9.91
CA LEU A 40 11.26 17.55 8.67
C LEU A 40 12.20 18.47 7.89
N GLN A 41 13.02 19.28 8.56
CA GLN A 41 14.01 20.13 7.87
C GLN A 41 15.03 19.28 7.10
N LEU A 42 15.61 18.27 7.74
CA LEU A 42 16.59 17.38 7.11
C LEU A 42 15.95 16.51 6.01
N ALA A 43 14.75 15.98 6.25
CA ALA A 43 14.02 15.20 5.27
C ALA A 43 13.63 16.04 4.04
N ARG A 44 13.35 17.34 4.21
CA ARG A 44 13.09 18.26 3.08
C ARG A 44 14.34 18.60 2.28
N ALA A 45 15.50 18.60 2.92
CA ALA A 45 16.79 18.85 2.27
C ALA A 45 17.35 17.61 1.54
N SER A 46 16.69 16.45 1.69
CA SER A 46 17.07 15.21 1.03
C SER A 46 16.09 14.86 -0.10
N ASN A 47 16.30 13.70 -0.72
CA ASN A 47 15.42 13.20 -1.79
C ASN A 47 13.98 12.91 -1.30
N LEU A 48 13.73 12.87 0.02
CA LEU A 48 12.39 12.75 0.60
C LEU A 48 11.58 14.05 0.50
N GLY A 49 12.20 15.18 0.13
CA GLY A 49 11.54 16.48 0.23
C GLY A 49 10.21 16.59 -0.52
N HIS A 50 10.07 15.90 -1.66
CA HIS A 50 8.81 15.88 -2.38
C HIS A 50 7.67 15.18 -1.63
N TRP A 51 7.98 14.18 -0.79
CA TRP A 51 7.03 13.54 0.11
C TRP A 51 6.75 14.40 1.33
N VAL A 52 7.80 14.87 2.02
CA VAL A 52 7.62 15.45 3.36
C VAL A 52 7.33 16.96 3.38
N ARG A 53 7.38 17.64 2.23
CA ARG A 53 7.24 19.12 2.14
C ARG A 53 5.95 19.67 2.74
N HIS A 54 4.87 18.91 2.69
CA HIS A 54 3.53 19.38 3.07
C HIS A 54 3.18 19.12 4.54
N PHE A 55 3.95 18.31 5.26
CA PHE A 55 3.74 18.11 6.70
C PHE A 55 4.20 19.32 7.50
N ALA A 56 3.54 19.62 8.61
CA ALA A 56 3.99 20.58 9.60
C ALA A 56 4.35 19.89 10.91
N ALA A 57 5.42 20.36 11.56
CA ALA A 57 5.94 19.75 12.80
C ALA A 57 4.97 19.83 13.99
N HIS A 58 4.02 20.77 13.95
CA HIS A 58 3.02 21.00 14.99
C HIS A 58 1.65 20.41 14.64
N GLU A 59 1.54 19.69 13.52
CA GLU A 59 0.29 18.99 13.18
C GLU A 59 0.03 17.83 14.15
N ASP A 60 -1.24 17.58 14.40
CA ASP A 60 -1.72 16.41 15.14
C ASP A 60 -1.28 15.11 14.41
N PRO A 61 -0.80 14.07 15.13
CA PRO A 61 -0.57 12.75 14.56
C PRO A 61 -1.70 12.23 13.65
N ALA A 62 -2.97 12.52 13.97
CA ALA A 62 -4.10 12.13 13.12
C ALA A 62 -4.08 12.83 11.74
N GLN A 63 -3.60 14.08 11.69
CA GLN A 63 -3.42 14.80 10.43
C GLN A 63 -2.23 14.25 9.63
N TRP A 64 -1.14 13.83 10.31
CA TRP A 64 -0.03 13.15 9.65
C TRP A 64 -0.49 11.84 8.99
N GLU A 65 -1.24 11.01 9.72
CA GLU A 65 -1.74 9.74 9.19
C GLU A 65 -2.65 9.96 7.96
N ARG A 66 -3.53 10.96 8.01
CA ARG A 66 -4.38 11.35 6.87
C ARG A 66 -3.54 11.79 5.66
N SER A 67 -2.53 12.62 5.88
CA SER A 67 -1.62 13.09 4.82
C SER A 67 -0.83 11.93 4.20
N LEU A 68 -0.34 10.98 5.00
CA LEU A 68 0.35 9.78 4.52
C LEU A 68 -0.57 8.89 3.66
N ARG A 69 -1.83 8.66 4.08
CA ARG A 69 -2.81 7.93 3.25
C ARG A 69 -3.14 8.65 1.94
N ALA A 70 -3.21 9.98 1.97
CA ALA A 70 -3.43 10.78 0.76
C ALA A 70 -2.23 10.70 -0.21
N ASP A 71 -1.00 10.73 0.32
CA ASP A 71 0.23 10.52 -0.45
C ASP A 71 0.32 9.13 -1.07
N TRP A 72 -0.02 8.10 -0.29
CA TRP A 72 -0.14 6.73 -0.78
C TRP A 72 -1.07 6.64 -2.00
N ASN A 73 -2.29 7.19 -1.87
CA ASN A 73 -3.27 7.18 -2.94
C ASN A 73 -2.79 7.95 -4.17
N ARG A 74 -2.21 9.15 -3.99
CA ARG A 74 -1.63 9.94 -5.10
C ARG A 74 -0.54 9.17 -5.84
N ASN A 75 0.37 8.54 -5.10
CA ASN A 75 1.45 7.77 -5.69
C ASN A 75 0.91 6.56 -6.45
N LEU A 76 -0.01 5.81 -5.83
CA LEU A 76 -0.58 4.63 -6.46
C LEU A 76 -1.35 4.98 -7.74
N LEU A 77 -2.12 6.07 -7.75
CA LEU A 77 -2.76 6.58 -8.97
C LEU A 77 -1.72 6.92 -10.05
N ALA A 78 -0.66 7.65 -9.71
CA ALA A 78 0.41 7.97 -10.67
C ALA A 78 1.10 6.70 -11.23
N LEU A 79 1.22 5.64 -10.42
CA LEU A 79 1.74 4.34 -10.87
C LEU A 79 0.75 3.60 -11.78
N THR A 80 -0.56 3.73 -11.52
CA THR A 80 -1.61 3.08 -12.35
C THR A 80 -1.68 3.63 -13.77
N ASP A 81 -1.19 4.84 -14.00
CA ASP A 81 -1.06 5.41 -15.34
C ASP A 81 0.02 4.73 -16.18
N TRP A 82 1.01 4.10 -15.54
CA TRP A 82 2.13 3.47 -16.23
C TRP A 82 1.88 1.98 -16.53
N VAL A 83 1.00 1.33 -15.77
CA VAL A 83 0.70 -0.09 -15.98
C VAL A 83 -0.20 -0.29 -17.21
N PRO A 84 -0.17 -1.48 -17.84
CA PRO A 84 -1.13 -1.82 -18.88
C PRO A 84 -2.57 -1.79 -18.36
N ASP A 85 -3.52 -1.40 -19.22
CA ASP A 85 -4.90 -1.10 -18.80
C ASP A 85 -5.57 -2.30 -18.09
N ARG A 86 -5.27 -3.52 -18.52
CA ARG A 86 -5.78 -4.76 -17.89
C ARG A 86 -5.32 -4.99 -16.44
N TRP A 87 -4.24 -4.34 -16.01
CA TRP A 87 -3.68 -4.43 -14.66
C TRP A 87 -4.12 -3.27 -13.76
N ARG A 88 -4.82 -2.26 -14.29
CA ARG A 88 -5.22 -1.08 -13.51
C ARG A 88 -6.12 -1.45 -12.33
N ALA A 89 -7.11 -2.32 -12.53
CA ALA A 89 -7.98 -2.77 -11.45
C ALA A 89 -7.20 -3.48 -10.32
N THR A 90 -6.21 -4.31 -10.67
CA THR A 90 -5.28 -4.94 -9.72
C THR A 90 -4.53 -3.89 -8.90
N MET A 91 -4.02 -2.85 -9.54
CA MET A 91 -3.24 -1.81 -8.86
C MET A 91 -4.11 -0.89 -8.00
N LEU A 92 -5.28 -0.48 -8.48
CA LEU A 92 -6.20 0.40 -7.74
C LEU A 92 -6.69 -0.25 -6.45
N TRP A 93 -6.81 -1.57 -6.40
CA TRP A 93 -7.18 -2.30 -5.19
C TRP A 93 -6.19 -2.13 -4.03
N LEU A 94 -4.91 -1.81 -4.32
CA LEU A 94 -3.91 -1.55 -3.29
C LEU A 94 -4.22 -0.27 -2.48
N GLN A 95 -5.11 0.61 -2.96
CA GLN A 95 -5.52 1.83 -2.23
C GLN A 95 -6.14 1.51 -0.86
N SER A 96 -6.79 0.36 -0.72
CA SER A 96 -7.43 -0.01 0.54
C SER A 96 -6.47 -0.59 1.59
N LEU A 97 -5.21 -0.90 1.24
CA LEU A 97 -4.26 -1.53 2.16
C LEU A 97 -4.09 -0.72 3.47
N PRO A 98 -3.83 0.61 3.44
CA PRO A 98 -3.71 1.40 4.67
C PRO A 98 -5.02 1.51 5.47
N LEU A 99 -6.15 1.22 4.83
CA LEU A 99 -7.48 1.33 5.43
C LEU A 99 -7.95 0.01 6.06
N LEU A 100 -7.25 -1.11 5.83
CA LEU A 100 -7.65 -2.41 6.35
C LEU A 100 -7.85 -2.46 7.87
N PRO A 101 -7.00 -1.83 8.71
CA PRO A 101 -7.24 -1.81 10.15
C PRO A 101 -8.55 -1.08 10.52
N ALA A 102 -8.85 0.03 9.85
CA ALA A 102 -10.06 0.81 10.07
C ALA A 102 -11.32 0.07 9.59
N ILE A 103 -11.25 -0.54 8.41
CA ILE A 103 -12.33 -1.40 7.89
C ILE A 103 -12.57 -2.58 8.83
N SER A 104 -11.50 -3.20 9.34
CA SER A 104 -11.60 -4.29 10.31
C SER A 104 -12.31 -3.85 11.58
N LEU A 105 -11.89 -2.72 12.16
CA LEU A 105 -12.51 -2.14 13.34
C LEU A 105 -14.02 -1.97 13.16
N LEU A 106 -14.46 -1.35 12.05
CA LEU A 106 -15.88 -1.13 11.77
C LEU A 106 -16.66 -2.44 11.55
N LEU A 107 -16.07 -3.43 10.88
CA LEU A 107 -16.69 -4.75 10.69
C LEU A 107 -16.76 -5.59 11.98
N HIS A 108 -16.05 -5.18 13.03
CA HIS A 108 -16.15 -5.76 14.37
C HIS A 108 -17.17 -5.04 15.27
N GLY A 109 -17.88 -4.04 14.75
CA GLY A 109 -18.87 -3.26 15.52
C GLY A 109 -18.25 -2.21 16.45
N GLU A 110 -16.95 -1.94 16.30
CA GLU A 110 -16.28 -0.91 17.06
C GLU A 110 -16.69 0.49 16.59
N ARG A 111 -16.58 1.47 17.49
CA ARG A 111 -17.02 2.84 17.21
C ARG A 111 -16.12 3.51 16.16
N PRO A 112 -16.70 4.17 15.14
CA PRO A 112 -15.91 4.92 14.16
C PRO A 112 -15.04 5.99 14.83
N MET A 113 -13.77 6.01 14.49
CA MET A 113 -12.84 7.06 14.95
C MET A 113 -13.18 8.39 14.29
N ARG A 114 -12.87 9.51 14.96
CA ARG A 114 -13.18 10.87 14.46
C ARG A 114 -12.66 11.10 13.05
N TRP A 115 -11.43 10.67 12.77
CA TRP A 115 -10.79 10.90 11.47
C TRP A 115 -11.53 10.17 10.33
N MET A 116 -12.20 9.04 10.59
CA MET A 116 -12.92 8.27 9.57
C MET A 116 -14.07 9.08 9.00
N ARG A 117 -14.71 9.94 9.80
CA ARG A 117 -15.84 10.77 9.35
C ARG A 117 -15.43 11.84 8.35
N ASP A 118 -14.16 12.24 8.39
CA ASP A 118 -13.59 13.27 7.50
C ASP A 118 -12.82 12.64 6.32
N ASP A 119 -12.71 11.30 6.27
CA ASP A 119 -11.91 10.62 5.26
C ASP A 119 -12.76 10.36 4.00
N PRO A 120 -12.29 10.75 2.79
CA PRO A 120 -13.05 10.58 1.56
C PRO A 120 -13.45 9.14 1.27
N PHE A 121 -12.66 8.15 1.70
CA PHE A 121 -13.01 6.75 1.52
C PHE A 121 -14.26 6.37 2.30
N PHE A 122 -14.40 6.85 3.54
CA PHE A 122 -15.51 6.46 4.42
C PHE A 122 -16.78 7.28 4.16
N ALA A 123 -16.70 8.35 3.37
CA ALA A 123 -17.82 9.23 3.07
C ALA A 123 -18.98 8.52 2.33
N GLU A 124 -18.71 7.40 1.64
CA GLU A 124 -19.74 6.62 0.92
C GLU A 124 -20.43 5.55 1.78
N PHE A 125 -20.02 5.35 3.05
CA PHE A 125 -20.53 4.28 3.90
C PHE A 125 -21.34 4.79 5.09
N ASP A 126 -22.34 4.01 5.49
CA ASP A 126 -23.00 4.20 6.77
C ASP A 126 -22.12 3.70 7.91
N LEU A 127 -21.76 4.60 8.83
CA LEU A 127 -20.90 4.32 9.98
C LEU A 127 -21.70 4.15 11.28
N SER A 128 -23.04 4.02 11.22
CA SER A 128 -23.89 3.93 12.41
C SER A 128 -23.77 2.63 13.20
N GLY A 129 -23.24 1.57 12.58
CA GLY A 129 -23.06 0.23 13.16
C GLY A 129 -22.44 -0.74 12.15
N ASP A 130 -22.06 -1.92 12.60
CA ASP A 130 -21.43 -2.98 11.78
C ASP A 130 -22.35 -3.46 10.66
N ASP A 131 -23.62 -3.76 10.95
CA ASP A 131 -24.57 -4.22 9.93
C ASP A 131 -24.79 -3.16 8.83
N ALA A 132 -24.93 -1.90 9.24
CA ALA A 132 -25.10 -0.78 8.31
C ALA A 132 -23.85 -0.53 7.45
N PHE A 133 -22.67 -0.62 8.07
CA PHE A 133 -21.39 -0.51 7.38
C PHE A 133 -21.19 -1.67 6.39
N ARG A 134 -21.45 -2.91 6.82
CA ARG A 134 -21.36 -4.12 6.00
C ARG A 134 -22.28 -4.04 4.79
N GLU A 135 -23.52 -3.61 4.97
CA GLU A 135 -24.48 -3.47 3.88
C GLU A 135 -24.10 -2.34 2.90
N SER A 136 -23.54 -1.23 3.41
CA SER A 136 -23.03 -0.15 2.55
C SER A 136 -21.81 -0.61 1.74
N LEU A 137 -20.89 -1.35 2.38
CA LEU A 137 -19.69 -1.90 1.74
C LEU A 137 -20.04 -2.98 0.71
N HIS A 138 -21.07 -3.80 0.98
CA HIS A 138 -21.59 -4.79 0.03
C HIS A 138 -22.19 -4.15 -1.24
N ARG A 139 -22.75 -2.93 -1.14
CA ARG A 139 -23.33 -2.20 -2.27
C ARG A 139 -22.33 -1.34 -3.07
N SER A 140 -21.07 -1.27 -2.64
CA SER A 140 -20.03 -0.45 -3.28
C SER A 140 -19.09 -1.28 -4.17
N ALA A 141 -18.11 -0.62 -4.77
CA ALA A 141 -17.01 -1.28 -5.51
C ALA A 141 -16.13 -2.20 -4.62
N TRP A 142 -16.30 -2.12 -3.31
CA TRP A 142 -15.57 -2.88 -2.30
C TRP A 142 -16.31 -4.15 -1.85
N SER A 143 -17.46 -4.48 -2.45
CA SER A 143 -18.23 -5.68 -2.13
C SER A 143 -17.42 -6.99 -2.05
N PRO A 144 -16.37 -7.22 -2.87
CA PRO A 144 -15.59 -8.45 -2.77
C PRO A 144 -14.81 -8.59 -1.45
N LEU A 145 -14.55 -7.48 -0.75
CA LEU A 145 -13.90 -7.49 0.56
C LEU A 145 -14.82 -8.11 1.63
N VAL A 146 -16.13 -7.82 1.57
CA VAL A 146 -17.14 -8.39 2.48
C VAL A 146 -17.43 -9.85 2.16
N ALA A 147 -17.53 -10.18 0.88
CA ALA A 147 -17.83 -11.54 0.43
C ALA A 147 -16.83 -12.59 0.97
N HIS A 148 -15.59 -12.16 1.20
CA HIS A 148 -14.52 -13.02 1.72
C HIS A 148 -14.13 -12.64 3.15
N TRP A 149 -14.87 -11.76 3.84
CA TRP A 149 -14.48 -11.27 5.16
C TRP A 149 -14.56 -12.36 6.22
N TYR A 150 -13.40 -12.81 6.68
CA TYR A 150 -13.25 -13.71 7.82
C TYR A 150 -12.80 -12.87 9.00
N ARG A 151 -13.57 -12.91 10.10
CA ARG A 151 -13.38 -12.07 11.29
C ARG A 151 -11.93 -12.03 11.76
N ASP A 152 -11.27 -13.19 11.72
CA ASP A 152 -9.91 -13.36 12.23
C ASP A 152 -8.81 -13.18 11.15
N HIS A 153 -9.18 -12.97 9.89
CA HIS A 153 -8.24 -12.97 8.75
C HIS A 153 -8.49 -11.86 7.71
N PRO A 154 -8.50 -10.57 8.12
CA PRO A 154 -8.81 -9.45 7.23
C PRO A 154 -7.88 -9.32 6.02
N VAL A 155 -6.60 -9.66 6.20
CA VAL A 155 -5.61 -9.67 5.10
C VAL A 155 -5.94 -10.75 4.07
N GLU A 156 -6.38 -11.93 4.49
CA GLU A 156 -6.69 -13.04 3.59
C GLU A 156 -7.95 -12.77 2.78
N SER A 157 -8.94 -12.14 3.41
CA SER A 157 -10.14 -11.60 2.76
C SER A 157 -9.78 -10.58 1.68
N TRP A 158 -8.90 -9.63 2.01
CA TRP A 158 -8.42 -8.63 1.08
C TRP A 158 -7.63 -9.25 -0.08
N MET A 159 -6.74 -10.22 0.20
CA MET A 159 -5.97 -10.92 -0.83
C MET A 159 -6.85 -11.74 -1.76
N SER A 160 -7.88 -12.42 -1.23
CA SER A 160 -8.84 -13.17 -2.04
C SER A 160 -9.59 -12.26 -3.01
N ALA A 161 -10.08 -11.12 -2.52
CA ALA A 161 -10.68 -10.08 -3.34
C ALA A 161 -9.70 -9.51 -4.39
N TRP A 162 -8.42 -9.34 -4.03
CA TRP A 162 -7.39 -8.86 -4.95
C TRP A 162 -7.13 -9.85 -6.10
N ARG A 163 -7.07 -11.15 -5.82
CA ARG A 163 -6.86 -12.21 -6.83
C ARG A 163 -7.93 -12.21 -7.92
N THR A 164 -9.20 -11.94 -7.58
CA THR A 164 -10.30 -11.85 -8.56
C THR A 164 -10.13 -10.74 -9.61
N ARG A 165 -9.24 -9.76 -9.35
CA ARG A 165 -9.00 -8.62 -10.24
C ARG A 165 -7.82 -8.84 -11.19
N TRP A 166 -7.12 -9.97 -11.06
CA TRP A 166 -6.00 -10.27 -11.93
C TRP A 166 -6.47 -10.62 -13.35
N PRO A 167 -5.78 -10.14 -14.40
CA PRO A 167 -6.16 -10.44 -15.77
C PRO A 167 -5.93 -11.93 -16.09
N GLY A 168 -7.01 -12.63 -16.45
CA GLY A 168 -7.04 -14.09 -16.57
C GLY A 168 -6.48 -14.71 -17.86
N ARG A 169 -5.27 -14.37 -18.32
CA ARG A 169 -4.66 -15.03 -19.50
C ARG A 169 -3.18 -15.38 -19.43
N ASP A 170 -2.44 -14.82 -18.47
CA ASP A 170 -1.02 -15.15 -18.31
C ASP A 170 -0.84 -16.02 -17.07
N ALA A 171 -1.04 -17.34 -17.25
CA ALA A 171 -0.94 -18.32 -16.17
C ALA A 171 0.43 -18.27 -15.47
N ALA A 172 1.51 -17.93 -16.18
CA ALA A 172 2.84 -17.82 -15.59
C ALA A 172 2.96 -16.60 -14.67
N THR A 173 2.45 -15.44 -15.08
CA THR A 173 2.43 -14.23 -14.24
C THR A 173 1.48 -14.40 -13.05
N VAL A 174 0.30 -14.98 -13.27
CA VAL A 174 -0.66 -15.29 -12.19
C VAL A 174 -0.05 -16.25 -11.18
N MET A 175 0.51 -17.39 -11.60
CA MET A 175 1.15 -18.35 -10.69
C MET A 175 2.30 -17.71 -9.89
N GLN A 176 3.08 -16.80 -10.50
CA GLN A 176 4.12 -16.07 -9.79
C GLN A 176 3.57 -15.04 -8.78
N LEU A 177 2.45 -14.40 -9.10
CA LEU A 177 1.72 -13.54 -8.16
C LEU A 177 1.18 -14.35 -6.99
N GLU A 178 0.60 -15.53 -7.25
CA GLU A 178 0.12 -16.45 -6.19
C GLU A 178 1.26 -16.83 -5.25
N GLN A 179 2.38 -17.31 -5.80
CA GLN A 179 3.54 -17.67 -4.99
C GLN A 179 4.05 -16.48 -4.15
N THR A 180 4.12 -15.28 -4.76
CA THR A 180 4.54 -14.07 -4.05
C THR A 180 3.58 -13.72 -2.93
N CYS A 181 2.27 -13.81 -3.18
CA CYS A 181 1.23 -13.58 -2.19
C CYS A 181 1.35 -14.56 -1.02
N ASP A 182 1.51 -15.84 -1.31
CA ASP A 182 1.59 -16.89 -0.29
C ASP A 182 2.87 -16.74 0.54
N ASP A 183 3.99 -16.40 -0.10
CA ASP A 183 5.25 -16.10 0.59
C ASP A 183 5.13 -14.87 1.51
N LEU A 184 4.38 -13.83 1.11
CA LEU A 184 4.11 -12.64 1.91
C LEU A 184 3.18 -12.97 3.08
N ALA A 185 2.09 -13.70 2.83
CA ALA A 185 1.14 -14.13 3.87
C ALA A 185 1.81 -15.01 4.93
N ALA A 186 2.69 -15.92 4.52
CA ALA A 186 3.49 -16.74 5.44
C ALA A 186 4.40 -15.88 6.34
N THR A 187 4.94 -14.76 5.81
CA THR A 187 5.76 -13.82 6.59
C THR A 187 4.90 -12.99 7.54
N TRP A 188 3.68 -12.65 7.13
CA TRP A 188 2.72 -11.94 7.97
C TRP A 188 2.26 -12.77 9.19
N ARG A 189 2.16 -14.10 9.03
CA ARG A 189 1.71 -15.02 10.09
C ARG A 189 2.81 -15.40 11.10
N ALA A 190 4.06 -14.98 10.90
CA ALA A 190 5.17 -15.33 11.80
C ALA A 190 5.06 -14.54 13.13
N PRO A 191 4.68 -15.17 14.26
CA PRO A 191 4.29 -14.45 15.48
C PRO A 191 5.43 -13.77 16.24
N ASP A 192 6.68 -14.19 15.98
CA ASP A 192 7.82 -13.93 16.88
C ASP A 192 8.92 -13.05 16.29
N ALA A 193 8.76 -12.55 15.05
CA ALA A 193 9.75 -11.65 14.47
C ALA A 193 9.65 -10.26 15.11
N TYR A 194 10.76 -9.73 15.61
CA TYR A 194 10.82 -8.31 15.97
C TYR A 194 10.42 -7.48 14.75
N VAL A 195 9.64 -6.40 14.96
CA VAL A 195 9.12 -5.52 13.90
C VAL A 195 10.19 -5.12 12.87
N ARG A 196 11.45 -4.93 13.31
CA ARG A 196 12.60 -4.65 12.44
C ARG A 196 13.02 -5.82 11.56
N GLU A 197 13.19 -7.02 12.12
CA GLU A 197 13.57 -8.22 11.35
C GLU A 197 12.50 -8.57 10.30
N TRP A 198 11.24 -8.34 10.67
CA TRP A 198 10.10 -8.48 9.77
C TRP A 198 10.13 -7.46 8.63
N HIS A 199 10.38 -6.18 8.94
CA HIS A 199 10.51 -5.12 7.94
C HIS A 199 11.66 -5.39 6.96
N ASP A 200 12.84 -5.76 7.46
CA ASP A 200 14.02 -6.07 6.65
C ASP A 200 13.77 -7.28 5.73
N ALA A 201 13.06 -8.29 6.22
CA ALA A 201 12.69 -9.47 5.43
C ALA A 201 11.72 -9.12 4.28
N LEU A 202 10.74 -8.25 4.54
CA LEU A 202 9.81 -7.76 3.53
C LEU A 202 10.51 -6.86 2.50
N GLU A 203 11.35 -5.92 2.96
CA GLU A 203 12.15 -5.07 2.08
C GLU A 203 13.02 -5.91 1.14
N ALA A 204 13.73 -6.91 1.67
CA ALA A 204 14.54 -7.82 0.86
C ALA A 204 13.70 -8.59 -0.18
N LYS A 205 12.47 -9.00 0.17
CA LYS A 205 11.53 -9.65 -0.76
C LYS A 205 11.12 -8.70 -1.88
N PHE A 206 10.70 -7.48 -1.56
CA PHE A 206 10.27 -6.53 -2.57
C PHE A 206 11.42 -6.06 -3.47
N ILE A 207 12.64 -5.88 -2.94
CA ILE A 207 13.84 -5.62 -3.75
C ILE A 207 14.11 -6.78 -4.72
N ARG A 208 13.94 -8.03 -4.28
CA ARG A 208 14.09 -9.19 -5.17
C ARG A 208 13.05 -9.21 -6.28
N LEU A 209 11.78 -8.89 -6.00
CA LEU A 209 10.74 -8.77 -7.03
C LEU A 209 11.11 -7.72 -8.07
N LEU A 210 11.53 -6.54 -7.61
CA LEU A 210 11.96 -5.44 -8.47
C LEU A 210 13.13 -5.82 -9.40
N ARG A 211 14.14 -6.53 -8.87
CA ARG A 211 15.38 -6.86 -9.60
C ARG A 211 15.25 -8.09 -10.49
N ARG A 212 14.56 -9.14 -10.03
CA ARG A 212 14.51 -10.44 -10.72
C ARG A 212 13.37 -10.56 -11.73
N ARG A 213 12.38 -9.67 -11.67
CA ARG A 213 11.20 -9.71 -12.55
C ARG A 213 11.02 -8.38 -13.32
N PRO A 214 12.06 -7.88 -14.01
CA PRO A 214 11.94 -6.62 -14.73
C PRO A 214 10.87 -6.71 -15.81
N ARG A 215 10.21 -5.59 -16.09
CA ARG A 215 9.16 -5.49 -17.12
C ARG A 215 7.95 -6.40 -16.86
N THR A 216 7.60 -6.60 -15.59
CA THR A 216 6.38 -7.31 -15.18
C THR A 216 5.63 -6.51 -14.12
N ILE A 217 4.35 -6.84 -13.89
CA ILE A 217 3.58 -6.23 -12.81
C ILE A 217 4.19 -6.47 -11.42
N LEU A 218 4.95 -7.57 -11.24
CA LEU A 218 5.62 -7.89 -9.98
C LEU A 218 6.67 -6.85 -9.59
N ALA A 219 7.35 -6.25 -10.57
CA ALA A 219 8.29 -5.15 -10.30
C ALA A 219 7.56 -3.90 -9.78
N MET A 220 6.35 -3.65 -10.27
CA MET A 220 5.50 -2.56 -9.77
C MET A 220 5.00 -2.83 -8.36
N ILE A 221 4.51 -4.04 -8.09
CA ILE A 221 4.07 -4.43 -6.74
C ILE A 221 5.24 -4.37 -5.76
N GLY A 222 6.43 -4.82 -6.17
CA GLY A 222 7.66 -4.67 -5.39
C GLY A 222 8.02 -3.20 -5.12
N HIS A 223 7.88 -2.32 -6.10
CA HIS A 223 8.08 -0.88 -5.88
C HIS A 223 7.08 -0.31 -4.87
N VAL A 224 5.79 -0.62 -5.03
CA VAL A 224 4.75 -0.16 -4.11
C VAL A 224 5.03 -0.63 -2.69
N GLY A 225 5.38 -1.90 -2.50
CA GLY A 225 5.73 -2.47 -1.20
C GLY A 225 7.00 -1.89 -0.55
N LEU A 226 7.86 -1.22 -1.33
CA LEU A 226 9.05 -0.53 -0.82
C LEU A 226 8.81 0.94 -0.47
N VAL A 227 7.64 1.47 -0.81
CA VAL A 227 7.26 2.88 -0.58
C VAL A 227 6.11 2.98 0.44
N SER A 228 5.36 1.89 0.68
CA SER A 228 4.50 1.68 1.87
C SER A 228 5.33 1.44 3.12
#